data_AF-A0A645C104-F1
#
_entry.id   AF-A0A645C104-F1
#
_cell.length_a   1.000
_cell.length_b   1.000
_cell.length_c   1.000
_cell.angle_alpha   90.00
_cell.angle_beta   90.00
_cell.angle_gamma   90.00
#
_symmetry.space_group_name_H-M   'P 1'
#
loop_
_entity.id
_entity.type
_entity.pdbx_description
1 polymer ?
#
loop_
_entity_poly.entity_id
_entity_poly.type
_entity_poly.pdbx_seq_one_letter_code
_entity_poly.pdbx_strand_id
1 'polypeptide(L)'
;MVLHPEWATRHKRKGTELRLLNGHYYLYEVSSKWNPEKKRPQKITGKLLGKITEEDGFVMSDKDRLRTKEPMISHLSVKEYGVTHFITEILEQYPKLLQKHFPLHWQTIMALAYGRILHQAPLKNMAFHFQHSFLSELYTDTTLSAKELGWVLRELGNSRSDIVAFFREFSKANDCILFDGTDINSCSEKIGINKNGKSKKGTYDKLINLMFVFSVGQQLPIYYRITPGNIKDVKSFKLCLKESGVKDAVIIADKGFYSENNVNQLYGEGLKFIIPLKRDSLRIDYSKIKQTDKQIFDNYFKFEDRFIWHYTIQSGQFNTVVYLDPELKTREERDFLDRIETCPKKFTIEKFHQKQHTFGTISLLNNLEKTPKEIYEDYKSRDQIELMIDTLKNVVEADRSYMQDEQALEGWMFINYISLHWYYKLFHLLIKNNLNKVYSPADFLKILTEVRKVKINESWHNAEITRKTADLIGKIGVHIT
;
A
#
# COMPACT_ATOMS: atom_id res chain seq x y z
N MET A 1 1.01 -33.77 51.49
CA MET A 1 0.79 -33.95 50.04
C MET A 1 -0.62 -34.43 49.85
N VAL A 2 -1.41 -33.79 49.00
CA VAL A 2 -2.74 -34.31 48.65
C VAL A 2 -2.51 -35.61 47.88
N LEU A 3 -2.90 -36.77 48.44
CA LEU A 3 -2.90 -38.02 47.70
C LEU A 3 -3.99 -37.93 46.64
N HIS A 4 -3.59 -37.89 45.39
CA HIS A 4 -4.51 -37.99 44.26
C HIS A 4 -4.78 -39.47 43.98
N PRO A 5 -6.00 -39.83 43.55
CA PRO A 5 -6.34 -41.21 43.20
C PRO A 5 -5.50 -41.70 42.02
N GLU A 6 -5.30 -43.01 41.97
CA GLU A 6 -4.45 -43.66 40.97
C GLU A 6 -4.93 -43.41 39.54
N TRP A 7 -6.26 -43.45 39.34
CA TRP A 7 -6.91 -43.18 38.06
C TRP A 7 -6.65 -41.76 37.54
N ALA A 8 -6.42 -40.78 38.41
CA ALA A 8 -6.07 -39.41 38.01
C ALA A 8 -4.56 -39.25 37.79
N THR A 9 -3.75 -39.96 38.57
CA THR A 9 -2.28 -39.81 38.58
C THR A 9 -1.63 -40.45 37.35
N ARG A 10 -2.21 -41.52 36.79
CA ARG A 10 -1.72 -42.21 35.57
C ARG A 10 -1.63 -41.30 34.33
N HIS A 11 -2.41 -40.22 34.28
CA HIS A 11 -2.42 -39.27 33.15
C HIS A 11 -1.39 -38.14 33.30
N LYS A 12 -0.68 -38.07 34.43
CA LYS A 12 0.35 -37.05 34.66
C LYS A 12 1.63 -37.40 33.88
N ARG A 13 2.08 -36.47 33.06
CA ARG A 13 3.33 -36.57 32.28
C ARG A 13 4.33 -35.47 32.63
N LYS A 14 5.58 -35.63 32.21
CA LYS A 14 6.63 -34.60 32.41
C LYS A 14 6.15 -33.26 31.86
N GLY A 15 6.32 -32.18 32.62
CA GLY A 15 5.84 -30.84 32.25
C GLY A 15 4.34 -30.62 32.48
N THR A 16 3.67 -31.43 33.31
CA THR A 16 2.25 -31.23 33.67
C THR A 16 2.02 -31.21 35.18
N GLU A 17 0.95 -30.51 35.58
CA GLU A 17 0.45 -30.47 36.95
C GLU A 17 -1.01 -30.91 36.99
N LEU A 18 -1.28 -31.86 37.89
CA LEU A 18 -2.62 -32.27 38.25
C LEU A 18 -3.15 -31.34 39.34
N ARG A 19 -4.36 -30.80 39.16
CA ARG A 19 -5.04 -29.96 40.15
C ARG A 19 -6.44 -30.51 40.42
N LEU A 20 -6.81 -30.56 41.70
CA LEU A 20 -8.19 -30.81 42.13
C LEU A 20 -8.86 -29.45 42.35
N LEU A 21 -9.86 -29.12 41.53
CA LEU A 21 -10.63 -27.88 41.62
C LEU A 21 -12.12 -28.23 41.57
N ASN A 22 -12.89 -27.77 42.56
CA ASN A 22 -14.34 -27.98 42.66
C ASN A 22 -14.77 -29.46 42.44
N GLY A 23 -14.06 -30.41 43.08
CA GLY A 23 -14.38 -31.84 42.97
C GLY A 23 -13.95 -32.51 41.66
N HIS A 24 -13.26 -31.80 40.76
CA HIS A 24 -12.81 -32.33 39.48
C HIS A 24 -11.29 -32.24 39.30
N TYR A 25 -10.73 -33.25 38.65
CA TYR A 25 -9.31 -33.28 38.32
C TYR A 25 -9.05 -32.62 36.97
N TYR A 26 -8.07 -31.73 36.94
CA TYR A 26 -7.64 -31.01 35.74
C TYR A 26 -6.14 -31.15 35.54
N LEU A 27 -5.72 -31.30 34.29
CA LEU A 27 -4.32 -31.38 33.91
C LEU A 27 -3.88 -30.08 33.23
N TYR A 28 -2.87 -29.42 33.79
CA TYR A 28 -2.28 -28.20 33.28
C TYR A 28 -0.87 -28.44 32.76
N GLU A 29 -0.43 -27.69 31.76
CA GLU A 29 0.97 -27.58 31.39
C GLU A 29 1.73 -26.80 32.47
N VAL A 30 3.00 -27.13 32.70
CA VAL A 30 3.87 -26.45 33.65
C VAL A 30 5.25 -26.24 33.07
N SER A 31 5.75 -25.03 33.20
CA SER A 31 7.14 -24.67 32.96
C SER A 31 7.77 -24.07 34.22
N SER A 32 9.10 -23.94 34.24
CA SER A 32 9.84 -23.23 35.27
C SER A 32 10.54 -22.01 34.66
N LYS A 33 10.46 -20.87 35.34
CA LYS A 33 11.21 -19.66 34.97
C LYS A 33 12.04 -19.21 36.16
N TRP A 34 13.31 -18.86 35.94
CA TRP A 34 14.16 -18.32 37.00
C TRP A 34 13.58 -17.00 37.54
N ASN A 35 13.39 -16.91 38.85
CA ASN A 35 13.00 -15.66 39.51
C ASN A 35 14.26 -15.03 40.13
N PRO A 36 14.77 -13.90 39.59
CA PRO A 36 15.98 -13.24 40.08
C PRO A 36 15.86 -12.71 41.52
N GLU A 37 14.69 -12.22 41.91
CA GLU A 37 14.43 -11.68 43.26
C GLU A 37 14.45 -12.78 44.31
N LYS A 38 13.84 -13.93 43.99
CA LYS A 38 13.75 -15.08 44.91
C LYS A 38 14.92 -16.06 44.77
N LYS A 39 15.87 -15.77 43.86
CA LYS A 39 17.04 -16.59 43.50
C LYS A 39 16.73 -18.09 43.36
N ARG A 40 15.57 -18.41 42.77
CA ARG A 40 15.14 -19.81 42.58
C ARG A 40 14.25 -19.97 41.35
N PRO A 41 14.19 -21.17 40.75
CA PRO A 41 13.23 -21.48 39.70
C PRO A 41 11.80 -21.39 40.27
N GLN A 42 10.96 -20.59 39.62
CA GLN A 42 9.55 -20.47 39.96
C GLN A 42 8.71 -21.23 38.96
N LYS A 43 7.84 -22.11 39.47
CA LYS A 43 6.85 -22.84 38.69
C LYS A 43 5.84 -21.86 38.09
N ILE A 44 5.63 -21.96 36.78
CA ILE A 44 4.58 -21.26 36.05
C ILE A 44 3.60 -22.33 35.55
N THR A 45 2.37 -22.26 36.03
CA THR A 45 1.28 -23.08 35.50
C THR A 45 0.80 -22.45 34.20
N GLY A 46 0.93 -23.21 33.12
CA GLY A 46 0.53 -22.86 31.77
C GLY A 46 -0.94 -23.21 31.50
N LYS A 47 -1.21 -23.57 30.24
CA LYS A 47 -2.57 -23.80 29.73
C LYS A 47 -3.22 -25.06 30.34
N LEU A 48 -4.56 -25.07 30.38
CA LEU A 48 -5.35 -26.27 30.66
C LEU A 48 -5.26 -27.22 29.47
N LEU A 49 -4.85 -28.46 29.71
CA LEU A 49 -4.81 -29.52 28.69
C LEU A 49 -6.16 -30.24 28.64
N GLY A 50 -6.75 -30.54 29.79
CA GLY A 50 -8.02 -31.25 29.85
C GLY A 50 -8.48 -31.57 31.28
N LYS A 51 -9.67 -32.16 31.37
CA LYS A 51 -10.27 -32.69 32.60
C LYS A 51 -10.00 -34.20 32.67
N ILE A 52 -9.86 -34.75 33.87
CA ILE A 52 -9.75 -36.19 34.07
C ILE A 52 -10.97 -36.64 34.87
N THR A 53 -11.71 -37.60 34.33
CA THR A 53 -12.84 -38.29 34.99
C THR A 53 -12.47 -39.75 35.24
N GLU A 54 -13.16 -40.37 36.18
CA GLU A 54 -12.95 -41.79 36.50
C GLU A 54 -13.46 -42.70 35.37
N GLU A 55 -14.59 -42.33 34.76
CA GLU A 55 -15.25 -43.06 33.67
C GLU A 55 -14.51 -42.91 32.33
N ASP A 56 -14.21 -41.67 31.90
CA ASP A 56 -13.67 -41.39 30.55
C ASP A 56 -12.14 -41.21 30.53
N GLY A 57 -11.47 -41.21 31.69
CA GLY A 57 -10.06 -40.88 31.78
C GLY A 57 -9.77 -39.43 31.41
N PHE A 58 -8.71 -39.17 30.63
CA PHE A 58 -8.34 -37.81 30.23
C PHE A 58 -9.19 -37.33 29.05
N VAL A 59 -10.06 -36.35 29.33
CA VAL A 59 -10.87 -35.62 28.35
C VAL A 59 -10.18 -34.30 28.02
N MET A 60 -9.66 -34.20 26.80
CA MET A 60 -9.01 -32.99 26.30
C MET A 60 -9.98 -31.80 26.31
N SER A 61 -9.50 -30.64 26.77
CA SER A 61 -10.33 -29.43 26.81
C SER A 61 -10.70 -28.97 25.40
N ASP A 62 -11.88 -28.37 25.21
CA ASP A 62 -12.31 -27.88 23.88
C ASP A 62 -11.30 -26.90 23.27
N LYS A 63 -10.66 -26.07 24.09
CA LYS A 63 -9.61 -25.13 23.63
C LYS A 63 -8.35 -25.84 23.16
N ASP A 64 -7.93 -26.93 23.80
CA ASP A 64 -6.75 -27.70 23.38
C ASP A 64 -7.11 -28.64 22.21
N ARG A 65 -8.36 -29.12 22.13
CA ARG A 65 -8.93 -29.86 20.99
C ARG A 65 -8.96 -29.03 19.71
N LEU A 66 -9.34 -27.76 19.81
CA LEU A 66 -9.28 -26.81 18.69
C LEU A 66 -7.84 -26.46 18.28
N ARG A 67 -6.86 -26.57 19.19
CA ARG A 67 -5.43 -26.33 18.89
C ARG A 67 -4.72 -27.55 18.29
N THR A 68 -5.17 -28.76 18.63
CA THR A 68 -4.55 -30.03 18.20
C THR A 68 -5.23 -30.64 16.98
N LYS A 69 -6.45 -30.22 16.63
CA LYS A 69 -6.94 -30.46 15.27
C LYS A 69 -5.98 -29.80 14.29
N GLU A 70 -5.27 -30.62 13.51
CA GLU A 70 -4.71 -30.14 12.26
C GLU A 70 -5.83 -29.43 11.50
N PRO A 71 -5.59 -28.21 10.99
CA PRO A 71 -6.59 -27.55 10.20
C PRO A 71 -6.92 -28.49 9.03
N MET A 72 -8.21 -28.86 8.90
CA MET A 72 -8.75 -29.70 7.82
C MET A 72 -8.37 -29.21 6.39
N ILE A 73 -7.78 -28.02 6.32
CA ILE A 73 -7.26 -27.29 5.17
C ILE A 73 -5.94 -27.89 4.64
N SER A 74 -5.26 -28.78 5.36
CA SER A 74 -4.02 -29.44 4.90
C SER A 74 -4.24 -30.49 3.79
N HIS A 75 -5.48 -30.94 3.58
CA HIS A 75 -5.82 -32.01 2.62
C HIS A 75 -6.83 -31.54 1.56
N LEU A 76 -6.71 -30.30 1.09
CA LEU A 76 -7.58 -29.80 0.02
C LEU A 76 -7.27 -30.52 -1.30
N SER A 77 -8.29 -31.11 -1.90
CA SER A 77 -8.22 -31.73 -3.23
C SER A 77 -8.43 -30.74 -4.36
N VAL A 78 -8.83 -29.49 -4.08
CA VAL A 78 -9.02 -28.45 -5.09
C VAL A 78 -8.32 -27.17 -4.61
N LYS A 79 -7.49 -26.59 -5.47
CA LYS A 79 -6.77 -25.34 -5.18
C LYS A 79 -6.84 -24.38 -6.36
N GLU A 80 -6.88 -23.09 -6.05
CA GLU A 80 -6.76 -21.98 -7.02
C GLU A 80 -5.42 -22.07 -7.74
N TYR A 81 -5.40 -21.94 -9.07
CA TYR A 81 -4.17 -22.00 -9.87
C TYR A 81 -3.97 -20.83 -10.85
N GLY A 82 -5.00 -20.11 -11.29
CA GLY A 82 -4.81 -19.05 -12.30
C GLY A 82 -3.95 -17.86 -11.86
N VAL A 83 -4.14 -17.37 -10.64
CA VAL A 83 -3.32 -16.34 -10.01
C VAL A 83 -1.95 -16.91 -9.64
N THR A 84 -1.89 -18.15 -9.14
CA THR A 84 -0.60 -18.86 -8.92
C THR A 84 0.23 -18.92 -10.21
N HIS A 85 -0.41 -19.26 -11.32
CA HIS A 85 0.21 -19.33 -12.63
C HIS A 85 0.60 -17.94 -13.16
N PHE A 86 -0.27 -16.94 -12.99
CA PHE A 86 0.07 -15.54 -13.28
C PHE A 86 1.31 -15.07 -12.52
N ILE A 87 1.42 -15.41 -11.23
CA ILE A 87 2.59 -15.07 -10.42
C ILE A 87 3.87 -15.73 -10.95
N THR A 88 3.78 -17.01 -11.32
CA THR A 88 4.95 -17.79 -11.76
C THR A 88 5.40 -17.45 -13.18
N GLU A 89 4.50 -17.07 -14.09
CA GLU A 89 4.84 -16.74 -15.48
C GLU A 89 5.12 -15.25 -15.67
N ILE A 90 4.23 -14.38 -15.18
CA ILE A 90 4.28 -12.94 -15.47
C ILE A 90 5.05 -12.17 -14.40
N LEU A 91 4.94 -12.60 -13.15
CA LEU A 91 5.57 -11.94 -12.02
C LEU A 91 6.85 -12.66 -11.56
N GLU A 92 7.48 -13.47 -12.42
CA GLU A 92 8.64 -14.31 -12.06
C GLU A 92 9.84 -13.54 -11.48
N GLN A 93 9.98 -12.25 -11.81
CA GLN A 93 11.03 -11.40 -11.25
C GLN A 93 10.85 -11.17 -9.73
N TYR A 94 9.61 -11.15 -9.22
CA TYR A 94 9.34 -10.86 -7.81
C TYR A 94 9.86 -11.94 -6.86
N PRO A 95 9.58 -13.25 -7.02
CA PRO A 95 10.17 -14.26 -6.16
C PRO A 95 11.70 -14.29 -6.27
N LYS A 96 12.29 -14.09 -7.46
CA LYS A 96 13.76 -14.02 -7.65
C LYS A 96 14.38 -12.87 -6.84
N LEU A 97 13.82 -11.66 -6.94
CA LEU A 97 14.30 -10.49 -6.21
C LEU A 97 14.04 -10.60 -4.70
N LEU A 98 12.88 -11.15 -4.30
CA LEU A 98 12.59 -11.38 -2.88
C LEU A 98 13.51 -12.43 -2.29
N GLN A 99 13.87 -13.49 -3.02
CA GLN A 99 14.85 -14.47 -2.56
C GLN A 99 16.25 -13.87 -2.40
N LYS A 100 16.64 -12.94 -3.29
CA LYS A 100 17.90 -12.19 -3.20
C LYS A 100 17.98 -11.33 -1.95
N HIS A 101 16.93 -10.58 -1.62
CA HIS A 101 16.93 -9.59 -0.52
C HIS A 101 16.38 -10.12 0.81
N PHE A 102 15.52 -11.14 0.78
CA PHE A 102 14.85 -11.73 1.94
C PHE A 102 14.87 -13.27 1.88
N PRO A 103 16.06 -13.91 1.81
CA PRO A 103 16.19 -15.35 1.56
C PRO A 103 15.45 -16.23 2.59
N LEU A 104 15.27 -15.76 3.82
CA LEU A 104 14.55 -16.49 4.88
C LEU A 104 13.03 -16.36 4.81
N HIS A 105 12.50 -15.29 4.18
CA HIS A 105 11.08 -14.93 4.28
C HIS A 105 10.41 -14.70 2.93
N TRP A 106 11.10 -14.87 1.80
CA TRP A 106 10.56 -14.57 0.48
C TRP A 106 9.25 -15.31 0.18
N GLN A 107 9.12 -16.58 0.59
CA GLN A 107 7.87 -17.33 0.41
C GLN A 107 6.72 -16.75 1.25
N THR A 108 6.99 -16.41 2.52
CA THR A 108 6.03 -15.74 3.40
C THR A 108 5.60 -14.40 2.83
N ILE A 109 6.54 -13.62 2.26
CA ILE A 109 6.24 -12.35 1.59
C ILE A 109 5.32 -12.57 0.39
N MET A 110 5.62 -13.57 -0.46
CA MET A 110 4.78 -13.93 -1.61
C MET A 110 3.36 -14.34 -1.17
N ALA A 111 3.25 -15.16 -0.12
CA ALA A 111 1.97 -15.61 0.43
C ALA A 111 1.14 -14.44 1.01
N LEU A 112 1.80 -13.52 1.72
CA LEU A 112 1.15 -12.33 2.26
C LEU A 112 0.70 -11.38 1.14
N ALA A 113 1.53 -11.14 0.12
CA ALA A 113 1.16 -10.31 -1.02
C ALA A 113 -0.02 -10.90 -1.80
N TYR A 114 -0.04 -12.22 -2.01
CA TYR A 114 -1.17 -12.95 -2.60
C TYR A 114 -2.46 -12.76 -1.77
N GLY A 115 -2.40 -12.97 -0.46
CA GLY A 115 -3.56 -12.80 0.41
C GLY A 115 -4.07 -11.35 0.49
N ARG A 116 -3.16 -10.37 0.37
CA ARG A 116 -3.52 -8.94 0.34
C ARG A 116 -4.19 -8.54 -0.96
N ILE A 117 -3.63 -8.92 -2.13
CA ILE A 117 -4.17 -8.47 -3.42
C ILE A 117 -5.54 -9.11 -3.74
N LEU A 118 -5.77 -10.38 -3.37
CA LEU A 118 -7.02 -11.07 -3.71
C LEU A 118 -8.13 -10.90 -2.67
N HIS A 119 -7.77 -10.84 -1.40
CA HIS A 119 -8.75 -11.00 -0.31
C HIS A 119 -8.69 -9.87 0.71
N GLN A 120 -7.76 -8.91 0.55
CA GLN A 120 -7.43 -7.90 1.56
C GLN A 120 -7.27 -8.54 2.95
N ALA A 121 -6.75 -9.77 2.99
CA ALA A 121 -6.94 -10.63 4.15
C ALA A 121 -6.28 -10.04 5.41
N PRO A 122 -6.93 -10.10 6.59
CA PRO A 122 -6.26 -9.86 7.85
C PRO A 122 -5.28 -11.00 8.13
N LEU A 123 -4.22 -10.75 8.91
CA LEU A 123 -3.16 -11.74 9.18
C LEU A 123 -3.70 -13.09 9.69
N LYS A 124 -4.76 -13.07 10.52
CA LYS A 124 -5.39 -14.28 11.05
C LYS A 124 -6.01 -15.21 9.98
N ASN A 125 -6.32 -14.68 8.80
CA ASN A 125 -6.94 -15.43 7.70
C ASN A 125 -5.93 -15.79 6.60
N MET A 126 -4.68 -15.31 6.66
CA MET A 126 -3.68 -15.53 5.61
C MET A 126 -3.43 -17.03 5.37
N ALA A 127 -3.31 -17.82 6.44
CA ALA A 127 -3.15 -19.26 6.35
C ALA A 127 -4.30 -19.93 5.57
N PHE A 128 -5.54 -19.52 5.81
CA PHE A 128 -6.70 -20.07 5.11
C PHE A 128 -6.59 -19.82 3.59
N HIS A 129 -6.38 -18.57 3.18
CA HIS A 129 -6.32 -18.22 1.75
C HIS A 129 -5.12 -18.85 1.04
N PHE A 130 -3.96 -18.88 1.70
CA PHE A 130 -2.76 -19.50 1.14
C PHE A 130 -2.93 -21.00 0.90
N GLN A 131 -3.53 -21.73 1.86
CA GLN A 131 -3.74 -23.17 1.72
C GLN A 131 -4.74 -23.53 0.60
N HIS A 132 -5.68 -22.64 0.29
CA HIS A 132 -6.60 -22.79 -0.86
C HIS A 132 -5.95 -22.41 -2.20
N SER A 133 -4.75 -21.83 -2.19
CA SER A 133 -3.98 -21.52 -3.38
C SER A 133 -2.97 -22.61 -3.68
N PHE A 134 -2.74 -22.88 -4.95
CA PHE A 134 -1.69 -23.79 -5.39
C PHE A 134 -0.28 -23.28 -5.03
N LEU A 135 -0.13 -22.00 -4.66
CA LEU A 135 1.09 -21.48 -4.03
C LEU A 135 1.52 -22.28 -2.79
N SER A 136 0.57 -22.85 -2.03
CA SER A 136 0.91 -23.71 -0.88
C SER A 136 1.57 -25.04 -1.25
N GLU A 137 1.37 -25.52 -2.48
CA GLU A 137 2.08 -26.69 -3.01
C GLU A 137 3.48 -26.30 -3.54
N LEU A 138 3.66 -25.06 -4.00
CA LEU A 138 4.95 -24.55 -4.48
C LEU A 138 5.87 -24.10 -3.35
N TYR A 139 5.30 -23.57 -2.26
CA TYR A 139 6.02 -22.99 -1.13
C TYR A 139 5.72 -23.79 0.15
N THR A 140 6.31 -24.98 0.23
CA THR A 140 6.05 -25.95 1.31
C THR A 140 6.63 -25.54 2.66
N ASP A 141 7.64 -24.68 2.68
CA ASP A 141 8.38 -24.31 3.89
C ASP A 141 7.76 -23.09 4.63
N THR A 142 6.51 -22.76 4.31
CA THR A 142 5.85 -21.54 4.81
C THR A 142 4.78 -21.83 5.85
N THR A 143 5.01 -21.39 7.10
CA THR A 143 4.01 -21.37 8.17
C THR A 143 3.41 -19.97 8.34
N LEU A 144 2.07 -19.87 8.31
CA LEU A 144 1.34 -18.59 8.34
C LEU A 144 0.53 -18.41 9.63
N SER A 145 1.03 -18.85 10.79
CA SER A 145 0.32 -18.58 12.04
C SER A 145 0.37 -17.08 12.37
N ALA A 146 -0.68 -16.55 12.99
CA ALA A 146 -0.74 -15.13 13.34
C ALA A 146 0.44 -14.67 14.22
N LYS A 147 0.99 -15.57 15.06
CA LYS A 147 2.15 -15.28 15.90
C LYS A 147 3.44 -15.17 15.09
N GLU A 148 3.68 -16.10 14.16
CA GLU A 148 4.84 -16.07 13.27
C GLU A 148 4.78 -14.85 12.34
N LEU A 149 3.62 -14.60 11.74
CA LEU A 149 3.42 -13.43 10.86
C LEU A 149 3.71 -12.11 11.58
N GLY A 150 3.28 -11.98 12.83
CA GLY A 150 3.57 -10.79 13.63
C GLY A 150 5.06 -10.61 13.95
N TRP A 151 5.86 -11.67 13.95
CA TRP A 151 7.31 -11.61 14.11
C TRP A 151 8.00 -11.33 12.77
N VAL A 152 7.64 -12.04 11.70
CA VAL A 152 8.15 -11.82 10.34
C VAL A 152 7.98 -10.36 9.92
N LEU A 153 6.80 -9.77 10.14
CA LEU A 153 6.57 -8.36 9.79
C LEU A 153 7.51 -7.40 10.54
N ARG A 154 7.85 -7.69 11.80
CA ARG A 154 8.81 -6.85 12.55
C ARG A 154 10.23 -7.02 12.02
N GLU A 155 10.63 -8.24 11.67
CA GLU A 155 11.94 -8.47 11.06
C GLU A 155 12.06 -7.77 9.72
N LEU A 156 11.05 -7.89 8.86
CA LEU A 156 10.99 -7.15 7.59
C LEU A 156 11.11 -5.65 7.82
N GLY A 157 10.36 -5.10 8.80
CA GLY A 157 10.43 -3.67 9.13
C GLY A 157 11.77 -3.22 9.73
N ASN A 158 12.50 -4.11 10.40
CA ASN A 158 13.87 -3.84 10.86
C ASN A 158 14.88 -3.87 9.70
N SER A 159 14.64 -4.70 8.69
CA SER A 159 15.46 -4.83 7.47
C SER A 159 15.22 -3.72 6.45
N ARG A 160 15.23 -2.45 6.90
CA ARG A 160 14.95 -1.29 6.05
C ARG A 160 15.91 -1.17 4.86
N SER A 161 17.19 -1.50 5.04
CA SER A 161 18.18 -1.51 3.96
C SER A 161 17.81 -2.50 2.84
N ASP A 162 17.27 -3.66 3.21
CA ASP A 162 16.89 -4.71 2.26
C ASP A 162 15.61 -4.33 1.51
N ILE A 163 14.65 -3.68 2.18
CA ILE A 163 13.45 -3.11 1.55
C ILE A 163 13.86 -2.09 0.48
N VAL A 164 14.74 -1.17 0.84
CA VAL A 164 15.23 -0.13 -0.08
C VAL A 164 16.02 -0.76 -1.23
N ALA A 165 16.87 -1.76 -0.95
CA ALA A 165 17.62 -2.48 -1.99
C ALA A 165 16.67 -3.20 -2.97
N PHE A 166 15.62 -3.86 -2.48
CA PHE A 166 14.61 -4.49 -3.31
C PHE A 166 13.93 -3.49 -4.25
N PHE A 167 13.49 -2.33 -3.74
CA PHE A 167 12.82 -1.37 -4.63
C PHE A 167 13.78 -0.69 -5.63
N ARG A 168 15.07 -0.57 -5.30
CA ARG A 168 16.08 -0.04 -6.22
C ARG A 168 16.22 -0.88 -7.49
N GLU A 169 15.91 -2.18 -7.45
CA GLU A 169 15.89 -3.05 -8.63
C GLU A 169 14.86 -2.58 -9.68
N PHE A 170 13.86 -1.80 -9.26
CA PHE A 170 12.84 -1.20 -10.13
C PHE A 170 13.16 0.26 -10.51
N SER A 171 14.19 0.87 -9.93
CA SER A 171 14.54 2.26 -10.22
C SER A 171 15.14 2.38 -11.61
N LYS A 172 14.52 3.19 -12.48
CA LYS A 172 15.14 3.67 -13.71
C LYS A 172 15.66 5.08 -13.48
N ALA A 173 16.84 5.37 -14.03
CA ALA A 173 17.39 6.71 -13.97
C ALA A 173 16.51 7.66 -14.81
N ASN A 174 16.14 8.81 -14.22
CA ASN A 174 15.65 10.04 -14.88
C ASN A 174 14.14 10.20 -15.12
N ASP A 175 13.25 9.41 -14.50
CA ASP A 175 11.79 9.59 -14.62
C ASP A 175 11.05 9.60 -13.28
N CYS A 176 11.75 9.92 -12.19
CA CYS A 176 11.23 9.80 -10.84
C CYS A 176 10.54 11.09 -10.38
N ILE A 177 9.38 10.92 -9.76
CA ILE A 177 8.67 11.98 -9.07
C ILE A 177 8.59 11.62 -7.61
N LEU A 178 8.95 12.58 -6.76
CA LEU A 178 8.73 12.48 -5.34
C LEU A 178 7.47 13.28 -4.99
N PHE A 179 6.54 12.63 -4.29
CA PHE A 179 5.25 13.23 -3.94
C PHE A 179 5.12 13.39 -2.43
N ASP A 180 4.61 14.56 -1.98
CA ASP A 180 4.24 14.74 -0.59
C ASP A 180 3.08 13.80 -0.26
N GLY A 181 3.22 13.11 0.86
CA GLY A 181 2.55 11.86 1.09
C GLY A 181 1.04 11.92 1.22
N THR A 182 0.45 10.75 1.41
CA THR A 182 -0.97 10.61 1.77
C THR A 182 -1.09 10.32 3.26
N ASP A 183 -2.06 10.94 3.91
CA ASP A 183 -2.34 10.67 5.32
C ASP A 183 -3.04 9.31 5.45
N ILE A 184 -2.54 8.47 6.35
CA ILE A 184 -3.17 7.22 6.81
C ILE A 184 -3.61 7.41 8.25
N ASN A 185 -4.88 7.12 8.52
CA ASN A 185 -5.41 7.21 9.88
C ASN A 185 -4.89 6.02 10.71
N SER A 186 -4.36 6.30 11.90
CA SER A 186 -3.98 5.25 12.85
C SER A 186 -4.35 5.67 14.26
N CYS A 187 -5.34 4.98 14.83
CA CYS A 187 -5.76 5.19 16.22
C CYS A 187 -5.00 4.33 17.23
N SER A 188 -3.95 3.61 16.79
CA SER A 188 -3.16 2.76 17.68
C SER A 188 -2.44 3.59 18.74
N GLU A 189 -2.73 3.36 20.02
CA GLU A 189 -2.05 4.07 21.13
C GLU A 189 -0.61 3.57 21.37
N LYS A 190 -0.23 2.47 20.73
CA LYS A 190 1.08 1.82 20.89
C LYS A 190 2.11 2.23 19.84
N ILE A 191 1.66 2.91 18.78
CA ILE A 191 2.54 3.47 17.75
C ILE A 191 2.82 4.92 18.15
N GLY A 192 4.08 5.38 18.09
CA GLY A 192 4.45 6.73 18.54
C GLY A 192 4.39 7.79 17.44
N ILE A 193 4.53 7.36 16.18
CA ILE A 193 4.55 8.22 14.99
C ILE A 193 3.18 8.80 14.59
N ASN A 194 2.06 8.23 15.04
CA ASN A 194 0.73 8.75 14.71
C ASN A 194 0.46 10.04 15.50
N LYS A 195 0.73 11.19 14.87
CA LYS A 195 0.56 12.51 15.50
C LYS A 195 -0.75 13.15 15.04
N ASN A 196 -1.32 14.00 15.90
CA ASN A 196 -2.49 14.78 15.54
C ASN A 196 -2.14 15.70 14.36
N GLY A 197 -2.83 15.50 13.25
CA GLY A 197 -2.69 16.27 12.02
C GLY A 197 -4.06 16.59 11.44
N LYS A 198 -4.11 17.62 10.61
CA LYS A 198 -5.34 17.97 9.90
C LYS A 198 -5.50 17.06 8.69
N SER A 199 -6.50 16.20 8.72
CA SER A 199 -6.81 15.28 7.62
C SER A 199 -7.27 16.05 6.38
N LYS A 200 -7.27 15.40 5.22
CA LYS A 200 -7.88 15.95 3.99
C LYS A 200 -9.38 16.31 4.15
N LYS A 201 -10.07 15.72 5.13
CA LYS A 201 -11.49 16.05 5.47
C LYS A 201 -11.62 17.26 6.41
N GLY A 202 -10.49 17.84 6.85
CA GLY A 202 -10.45 19.00 7.73
C GLY A 202 -10.59 18.66 9.23
N THR A 203 -10.65 17.37 9.59
CA THR A 203 -10.69 16.89 10.97
C THR A 203 -9.28 16.74 11.54
N TYR A 204 -9.13 16.91 12.86
CA TYR A 204 -7.87 16.62 13.54
C TYR A 204 -7.87 15.17 14.00
N ASP A 205 -7.09 14.33 13.32
CA ASP A 205 -7.01 12.89 13.56
C ASP A 205 -5.56 12.49 13.86
N LYS A 206 -5.35 11.30 14.45
CA LYS A 206 -4.03 10.71 14.58
C LYS A 206 -3.60 10.14 13.22
N LEU A 207 -2.63 10.79 12.59
CA LEU A 207 -2.22 10.51 11.22
C LEU A 207 -0.77 10.04 11.15
N ILE A 208 -0.53 9.17 10.18
CA ILE A 208 0.79 8.77 9.70
C ILE A 208 0.88 9.29 8.26
N ASN A 209 1.99 9.95 7.92
CA ASN A 209 2.21 10.44 6.56
C ASN A 209 3.03 9.40 5.78
N LEU A 210 2.59 9.08 4.57
CA LEU A 210 3.26 8.13 3.68
C LEU A 210 3.81 8.84 2.45
N MET A 211 5.11 9.10 2.44
CA MET A 211 5.83 9.63 1.28
C MET A 211 6.29 8.49 0.38
N PHE A 212 6.44 8.75 -0.92
CA PHE A 212 6.96 7.77 -1.86
C PHE A 212 7.63 8.42 -3.06
N VAL A 213 8.47 7.63 -3.74
CA VAL A 213 9.03 7.97 -5.04
C VAL A 213 8.34 7.10 -6.09
N PHE A 214 7.83 7.73 -7.13
CA PHE A 214 7.10 7.09 -8.21
C PHE A 214 7.92 7.20 -9.51
N SER A 215 8.14 6.09 -10.20
CA SER A 215 8.73 6.11 -11.55
C SER A 215 7.61 6.26 -12.57
N VAL A 216 7.62 7.36 -13.32
CA VAL A 216 6.57 7.69 -14.29
C VAL A 216 6.55 6.71 -15.46
N GLY A 217 7.71 6.36 -16.00
CA GLY A 217 7.81 5.45 -17.14
C GLY A 217 7.49 3.99 -16.79
N GLN A 218 7.67 3.59 -15.53
CA GLN A 218 7.20 2.28 -15.07
C GLN A 218 5.78 2.30 -14.49
N GLN A 219 5.26 3.48 -14.17
CA GLN A 219 4.03 3.68 -13.40
C GLN A 219 4.00 2.85 -12.11
N LEU A 220 5.09 2.86 -11.36
CA LEU A 220 5.25 2.09 -10.13
C LEU A 220 5.91 2.92 -9.01
N PRO A 221 5.49 2.74 -7.75
CA PRO A 221 6.22 3.28 -6.61
C PRO A 221 7.52 2.48 -6.39
N ILE A 222 8.66 3.16 -6.41
CA ILE A 222 10.00 2.54 -6.28
C ILE A 222 10.66 2.85 -4.94
N TYR A 223 9.92 3.45 -4.00
CA TYR A 223 10.35 3.69 -2.63
C TYR A 223 9.17 4.25 -1.86
N TYR A 224 9.09 3.96 -0.56
CA TYR A 224 8.17 4.63 0.35
C TYR A 224 8.87 4.96 1.66
N ARG A 225 8.34 5.94 2.40
CA ARG A 225 8.78 6.31 3.73
C ARG A 225 7.59 6.66 4.60
N ILE A 226 7.56 6.08 5.79
CA ILE A 226 6.57 6.38 6.81
C ILE A 226 7.15 7.49 7.70
N THR A 227 6.41 8.60 7.84
CA THR A 227 6.79 9.72 8.71
C THR A 227 5.63 10.08 9.64
N PRO A 228 5.91 10.75 10.77
CA PRO A 228 4.86 11.32 11.61
C PRO A 228 3.92 12.26 10.83
N GLY A 229 2.62 12.20 11.11
CA GLY A 229 1.59 12.95 10.37
C GLY A 229 1.69 14.48 10.46
N ASN A 230 2.48 15.01 11.39
CA ASN A 230 2.75 16.44 11.53
C ASN A 230 4.00 16.92 10.77
N ILE A 231 4.75 16.02 10.12
CA ILE A 231 5.98 16.37 9.41
C ILE A 231 5.69 16.52 7.92
N LYS A 232 5.79 17.78 7.45
CA LYS A 232 5.81 18.18 6.03
C LYS A 232 6.99 19.12 5.77
N ASP A 233 8.17 18.72 6.22
CA ASP A 233 9.41 19.50 6.14
C ASP A 233 10.21 19.12 4.88
N VAL A 234 10.80 20.12 4.22
CA VAL A 234 11.75 20.00 3.11
C VAL A 234 12.87 19.00 3.42
N LYS A 235 13.33 18.94 4.68
CA LYS A 235 14.36 17.96 5.09
C LYS A 235 13.95 16.51 4.83
N SER A 236 12.65 16.21 4.93
CA SER A 236 12.11 14.87 4.69
C SER A 236 12.30 14.45 3.23
N PHE A 237 12.15 15.39 2.28
CA PHE A 237 12.39 15.13 0.86
C PHE A 237 13.85 14.76 0.59
N LYS A 238 14.79 15.53 1.14
CA LYS A 238 16.22 15.24 1.01
C LYS A 238 16.57 13.87 1.57
N LEU A 239 16.02 13.51 2.74
CA LEU A 239 16.24 12.20 3.35
C LEU A 239 15.65 11.06 2.52
N CYS A 240 14.47 11.25 1.91
CA CYS A 240 13.87 10.26 1.02
C CYS A 240 14.73 9.99 -0.22
N LEU A 241 15.23 11.05 -0.88
CA LEU A 241 16.09 10.91 -2.06
C LEU A 241 17.44 10.27 -1.69
N LYS A 242 18.03 10.70 -0.57
CA LYS A 242 19.27 10.10 -0.06
C LYS A 242 19.12 8.60 0.25
N GLU A 243 18.03 8.21 0.92
CA GLU A 243 17.80 6.80 1.26
C GLU A 243 17.44 5.98 0.03
N SER A 244 16.54 6.46 -0.83
CA SER A 244 16.15 5.75 -2.06
C SER A 244 17.32 5.56 -3.03
N GLY A 245 18.31 6.46 -3.01
CA GLY A 245 19.42 6.47 -3.95
C GLY A 245 19.06 7.06 -5.32
N VAL A 246 17.88 7.64 -5.44
CA VAL A 246 17.41 8.32 -6.66
C VAL A 246 18.11 9.68 -6.76
N LYS A 247 18.88 9.86 -7.84
CA LYS A 247 19.69 11.07 -8.06
C LYS A 247 18.92 12.19 -8.77
N ASP A 248 18.04 11.82 -9.70
CA ASP A 248 17.25 12.77 -10.47
C ASP A 248 15.76 12.51 -10.24
N ALA A 249 15.16 13.37 -9.42
CA ALA A 249 13.74 13.33 -9.13
C ALA A 249 13.16 14.74 -9.06
N VAL A 250 11.95 14.91 -9.58
CA VAL A 250 11.19 16.15 -9.45
C VAL A 250 10.23 16.02 -8.28
N ILE A 251 10.32 16.95 -7.33
CA ILE A 251 9.39 17.02 -6.21
C ILE A 251 8.11 17.72 -6.68
N ILE A 252 6.98 17.03 -6.61
CA ILE A 252 5.66 17.63 -6.86
C ILE A 252 4.96 17.79 -5.51
N ALA A 253 4.75 19.04 -5.12
CA ALA A 253 4.09 19.37 -3.86
C ALA A 253 2.64 19.80 -4.06
N ASP A 254 1.86 19.75 -2.99
CA ASP A 254 0.50 20.30 -2.98
C ASP A 254 0.49 21.83 -2.93
N LYS A 255 -0.63 22.44 -3.34
CA LYS A 255 -0.83 23.92 -3.30
C LYS A 255 -0.62 24.53 -1.90
N GLY A 256 -0.83 23.75 -0.85
CA GLY A 256 -0.64 24.18 0.54
C GLY A 256 0.82 24.21 1.00
N PHE A 257 1.74 23.63 0.22
CA PHE A 257 3.16 23.56 0.56
C PHE A 257 3.90 24.89 0.33
N TYR A 258 3.38 25.73 -0.55
CA TYR A 258 4.01 26.98 -0.93
C TYR A 258 4.19 27.94 0.27
N SER A 259 5.45 28.26 0.57
CA SER A 259 5.88 29.42 1.34
C SER A 259 7.27 29.84 0.84
N GLU A 260 7.61 31.13 0.93
CA GLU A 260 8.94 31.62 0.51
C GLU A 260 10.07 30.86 1.21
N ASN A 261 9.90 30.56 2.51
CA ASN A 261 10.88 29.79 3.28
C ASN A 261 11.06 28.36 2.73
N ASN A 262 9.96 27.64 2.45
CA ASN A 262 10.04 26.27 1.93
C ASN A 262 10.67 26.22 0.53
N VAL A 263 10.32 27.18 -0.33
CA VAL A 263 10.87 27.26 -1.70
C VAL A 263 12.38 27.55 -1.66
N ASN A 264 12.80 28.50 -0.84
CA ASN A 264 14.22 28.82 -0.68
C ASN A 264 15.00 27.65 -0.06
N GLN A 265 14.41 26.91 0.87
CA GLN A 265 15.03 25.72 1.46
C GLN A 265 15.15 24.57 0.44
N LEU A 266 14.14 24.34 -0.41
CA LEU A 266 14.22 23.35 -1.50
C LEU A 266 15.38 23.68 -2.45
N TYR A 267 15.48 24.96 -2.83
CA TYR A 267 16.53 25.45 -3.70
C TYR A 267 17.92 25.33 -3.08
N GLY A 268 18.07 25.76 -1.82
CA GLY A 268 19.34 25.67 -1.08
C GLY A 268 19.84 24.24 -0.88
N GLU A 269 18.93 23.26 -0.88
CA GLU A 269 19.25 21.83 -0.82
C GLU A 269 19.51 21.20 -2.20
N GLY A 270 19.46 21.98 -3.28
CA GLY A 270 19.70 21.53 -4.66
C GLY A 270 18.58 20.65 -5.22
N LEU A 271 17.37 20.76 -4.69
CA LEU A 271 16.24 19.91 -5.08
C LEU A 271 15.46 20.52 -6.23
N LYS A 272 15.09 19.67 -7.21
CA LYS A 272 14.23 20.00 -8.34
C LYS A 272 12.76 19.92 -7.91
N PHE A 273 11.94 20.94 -8.21
CA PHE A 273 10.55 20.97 -7.77
C PHE A 273 9.57 21.63 -8.76
N ILE A 274 8.30 21.25 -8.62
CA ILE A 274 7.13 21.89 -9.20
C ILE A 274 6.10 22.10 -8.09
N ILE A 275 5.74 23.37 -7.84
CA ILE A 275 4.76 23.74 -6.82
C ILE A 275 3.62 24.52 -7.48
N PRO A 276 2.38 24.02 -7.44
CA PRO A 276 1.24 24.75 -7.94
C PRO A 276 0.93 25.93 -7.01
N LEU A 277 0.80 27.12 -7.59
CA LEU A 277 0.44 28.32 -6.84
C LEU A 277 -1.08 28.43 -6.67
N LYS A 278 -1.49 29.08 -5.58
CA LYS A 278 -2.89 29.50 -5.43
C LYS A 278 -3.19 30.63 -6.44
N ARG A 279 -4.42 30.67 -6.94
CA ARG A 279 -4.83 31.62 -7.98
C ARG A 279 -4.79 33.09 -7.53
N ASP A 280 -4.78 33.35 -6.23
CA ASP A 280 -4.64 34.66 -5.60
C ASP A 280 -3.17 35.05 -5.31
N SER A 281 -2.20 34.22 -5.71
CA SER A 281 -0.79 34.50 -5.50
C SER A 281 -0.35 35.75 -6.26
N LEU A 282 0.34 36.66 -5.57
CA LEU A 282 0.94 37.87 -6.14
C LEU A 282 2.03 37.59 -7.19
N ARG A 283 2.50 36.33 -7.27
CA ARG A 283 3.45 35.88 -8.30
C ARG A 283 2.78 35.62 -9.66
N ILE A 284 1.46 35.76 -9.76
CA ILE A 284 0.71 35.54 -10.99
C ILE A 284 0.24 36.89 -11.54
N ASP A 285 0.74 37.26 -12.72
CA ASP A 285 0.27 38.42 -13.44
C ASP A 285 -0.87 38.04 -14.39
N TYR A 286 -2.12 38.26 -13.94
CA TYR A 286 -3.32 38.05 -14.77
C TYR A 286 -3.60 39.18 -15.75
N SER A 287 -2.84 40.29 -15.73
CA SER A 287 -3.05 41.38 -16.70
C SER A 287 -2.91 40.87 -18.14
N LYS A 288 -2.01 39.91 -18.36
CA LYS A 288 -1.84 39.20 -19.64
C LYS A 288 -3.08 38.44 -20.07
N ILE A 289 -3.79 37.78 -19.15
CA ILE A 289 -5.01 37.00 -19.46
C ILE A 289 -6.25 37.89 -19.62
N LYS A 290 -6.23 39.10 -19.03
CA LYS A 290 -7.31 40.08 -19.20
C LYS A 290 -7.37 40.64 -20.62
N GLN A 291 -6.24 40.68 -21.31
CA GLN A 291 -6.19 41.11 -22.70
C GLN A 291 -6.76 40.00 -23.58
N THR A 292 -7.65 40.37 -24.52
CA THR A 292 -8.34 39.40 -25.38
C THR A 292 -7.41 38.80 -26.45
N ASP A 293 -6.28 39.44 -26.70
CA ASP A 293 -5.32 39.02 -27.72
C ASP A 293 -4.43 37.87 -27.22
N LYS A 294 -4.34 36.81 -28.01
CA LYS A 294 -3.50 35.64 -27.73
C LYS A 294 -2.02 35.88 -28.03
N GLN A 295 -1.66 36.99 -28.68
CA GLN A 295 -0.26 37.39 -28.92
C GLN A 295 0.55 37.57 -27.63
N ILE A 296 -0.12 37.75 -26.49
CA ILE A 296 0.54 37.94 -25.19
C ILE A 296 1.02 36.64 -24.54
N PHE A 297 0.61 35.48 -25.05
CA PHE A 297 1.14 34.19 -24.64
C PHE A 297 2.46 33.91 -25.35
N ASP A 298 3.39 33.27 -24.65
CA ASP A 298 4.70 32.94 -25.23
C ASP A 298 4.53 31.89 -26.33
N ASN A 299 3.72 30.86 -26.08
CA ASN A 299 3.39 29.81 -27.05
C ASN A 299 2.19 28.97 -26.59
N TYR A 300 1.89 27.90 -27.34
CA TYR A 300 0.92 26.86 -27.00
C TYR A 300 1.47 25.46 -27.28
N PHE A 301 0.86 24.44 -26.68
CA PHE A 301 1.10 23.03 -26.99
C PHE A 301 -0.19 22.22 -26.92
N LYS A 302 -0.20 21.04 -27.55
CA LYS A 302 -1.30 20.08 -27.48
C LYS A 302 -1.07 19.10 -26.32
N PHE A 303 -2.09 18.89 -25.48
CA PHE A 303 -2.11 17.93 -24.37
C PHE A 303 -3.48 17.26 -24.31
N GLU A 304 -3.55 15.92 -24.38
CA GLU A 304 -4.80 15.13 -24.33
C GLU A 304 -5.91 15.70 -25.23
N ASP A 305 -5.60 15.93 -26.50
CA ASP A 305 -6.51 16.52 -27.50
C ASP A 305 -6.99 17.95 -27.28
N ARG A 306 -6.36 18.68 -26.34
CA ARG A 306 -6.68 20.08 -26.02
C ARG A 306 -5.47 20.97 -26.19
N PHE A 307 -5.68 22.25 -26.51
CA PHE A 307 -4.59 23.22 -26.66
C PHE A 307 -4.41 24.03 -25.38
N ILE A 308 -3.20 24.00 -24.85
CA ILE A 308 -2.81 24.70 -23.64
C ILE A 308 -1.92 25.88 -24.02
N TRP A 309 -2.34 27.08 -23.65
CA TRP A 309 -1.58 28.31 -23.84
C TRP A 309 -0.73 28.56 -22.60
N HIS A 310 0.45 29.16 -22.75
CA HIS A 310 1.29 29.48 -21.60
C HIS A 310 2.07 30.77 -21.76
N TYR A 311 2.45 31.35 -20.63
CA TYR A 311 3.48 32.39 -20.56
C TYR A 311 4.31 32.20 -19.29
N THR A 312 5.54 32.70 -19.33
CA THR A 312 6.52 32.54 -18.26
C THR A 312 6.78 33.87 -17.59
N ILE A 313 6.83 33.85 -16.26
CA ILE A 313 7.28 34.96 -15.43
C ILE A 313 8.57 34.52 -14.75
N GLN A 314 9.68 35.14 -15.10
CA GLN A 314 10.94 34.92 -14.40
C GLN A 314 10.92 35.68 -13.07
N SER A 315 11.32 35.01 -12.00
CA SER A 315 11.31 35.54 -10.63
C SER A 315 12.61 35.18 -9.93
N GLY A 316 13.69 35.86 -10.32
CA GLY A 316 15.04 35.58 -9.81
C GLY A 316 15.48 34.16 -10.18
N GLN A 317 15.74 33.33 -9.18
CA GLN A 317 16.19 31.94 -9.35
C GLN A 317 15.05 30.94 -9.65
N PHE A 318 13.82 31.43 -9.79
CA PHE A 318 12.64 30.61 -10.04
C PHE A 318 11.87 31.07 -11.27
N ASN A 319 11.18 30.14 -11.91
CA ASN A 319 10.25 30.42 -13.00
C ASN A 319 8.83 30.11 -12.56
N THR A 320 7.90 31.01 -12.85
CA THR A 320 6.47 30.74 -12.75
C THR A 320 5.91 30.62 -14.15
N VAL A 321 5.48 29.42 -14.54
CA VAL A 321 4.79 29.22 -15.81
C VAL A 321 3.29 29.24 -15.55
N VAL A 322 2.57 30.13 -16.22
CA VAL A 322 1.12 30.23 -16.14
C VAL A 322 0.53 29.62 -17.39
N TYR A 323 -0.36 28.65 -17.20
CA TYR A 323 -1.05 27.96 -18.27
C TYR A 323 -2.52 28.35 -18.28
N LEU A 324 -3.10 28.43 -19.48
CA LEU A 324 -4.51 28.62 -19.73
C LEU A 324 -5.02 27.45 -20.58
N ASP A 325 -6.00 26.73 -20.04
CA ASP A 325 -6.79 25.72 -20.73
C ASP A 325 -8.16 26.34 -21.07
N PRO A 326 -8.42 26.70 -22.35
CA PRO A 326 -9.67 27.35 -22.74
C PRO A 326 -10.91 26.47 -22.48
N GLU A 327 -10.79 25.16 -22.63
CA GLU A 327 -11.90 24.24 -22.39
C GLU A 327 -12.21 24.11 -20.89
N LEU A 328 -11.17 24.05 -20.04
CA LEU A 328 -11.35 24.12 -18.60
C LEU A 328 -11.95 25.47 -18.18
N LYS A 329 -11.53 26.58 -18.80
CA LYS A 329 -12.09 27.90 -18.55
C LYS A 329 -13.59 27.92 -18.78
N THR A 330 -14.04 27.47 -19.96
CA THR A 330 -15.48 27.42 -20.28
C THR A 330 -16.26 26.52 -19.32
N ARG A 331 -15.70 25.38 -18.91
CA ARG A 331 -16.34 24.50 -17.91
C ARG A 331 -16.46 25.16 -16.54
N GLU A 332 -15.40 25.82 -16.07
CA GLU A 332 -15.41 26.52 -14.78
C GLU A 332 -16.35 27.73 -14.80
N GLU A 333 -16.43 28.47 -15.91
CA GLU A 333 -17.38 29.57 -16.09
C GLU A 333 -18.82 29.06 -15.99
N ARG A 334 -19.15 27.99 -16.70
CA ARG A 334 -20.46 27.35 -16.65
C ARG A 334 -20.82 26.86 -15.24
N ASP A 335 -19.94 26.11 -14.58
CA ASP A 335 -20.17 25.62 -13.20
C ASP A 335 -20.37 26.78 -12.22
N PHE A 336 -19.65 27.89 -12.40
CA PHE A 336 -19.84 29.07 -11.55
C PHE A 336 -21.21 29.71 -11.77
N LEU A 337 -21.63 29.90 -13.04
CA LEU A 337 -22.94 30.46 -13.38
C LEU A 337 -24.09 29.56 -12.89
N ASP A 338 -23.99 28.24 -13.11
CA ASP A 338 -24.98 27.26 -12.60
C ASP A 338 -25.09 27.32 -11.06
N ARG A 339 -23.99 27.64 -10.35
CA ARG A 339 -23.99 27.81 -8.89
C ARG A 339 -24.53 29.15 -8.40
N ILE A 340 -24.58 30.18 -9.24
CA ILE A 340 -25.30 31.41 -8.91
C ILE A 340 -26.79 31.10 -8.76
N GLU A 341 -27.33 30.29 -9.68
CA GLU A 341 -28.75 29.87 -9.64
C GLU A 341 -29.03 28.93 -8.46
N THR A 342 -28.16 27.93 -8.23
CA THR A 342 -28.41 26.91 -7.20
C THR A 342 -27.96 27.29 -5.79
N CYS A 343 -26.99 28.20 -5.64
CA CYS A 343 -26.37 28.59 -4.37
C CYS A 343 -26.10 30.11 -4.25
N PRO A 344 -27.12 30.97 -4.38
CA PRO A 344 -26.97 32.43 -4.52
C PRO A 344 -26.33 33.12 -3.31
N LYS A 345 -26.40 32.52 -2.11
CA LYS A 345 -25.73 33.06 -0.91
C LYS A 345 -24.20 33.02 -1.00
N LYS A 346 -23.64 32.06 -1.76
CA LYS A 346 -22.19 31.84 -1.84
C LYS A 346 -21.60 32.36 -3.16
N PHE A 347 -22.34 32.24 -4.25
CA PHE A 347 -21.94 32.61 -5.60
C PHE A 347 -22.79 33.78 -6.09
N THR A 348 -22.14 34.84 -6.58
CA THR A 348 -22.81 36.03 -7.12
C THR A 348 -22.14 36.46 -8.41
N ILE A 349 -22.83 37.26 -9.22
CA ILE A 349 -22.29 37.75 -10.50
C ILE A 349 -21.07 38.66 -10.29
N GLU A 350 -21.02 39.42 -9.20
CA GLU A 350 -19.86 40.26 -8.86
C GLU A 350 -18.62 39.39 -8.61
N LYS A 351 -18.79 38.28 -7.87
CA LYS A 351 -17.71 37.31 -7.65
C LYS A 351 -17.29 36.61 -8.93
N PHE A 352 -18.21 36.38 -9.86
CA PHE A 352 -17.89 35.86 -11.18
C PHE A 352 -16.99 36.83 -11.94
N HIS A 353 -17.37 38.12 -12.04
CA HIS A 353 -16.57 39.14 -12.72
C HIS A 353 -15.17 39.31 -12.11
N GLN A 354 -15.03 39.16 -10.79
CA GLN A 354 -13.74 39.19 -10.12
C GLN A 354 -12.86 37.98 -10.48
N LYS A 355 -13.45 36.81 -10.69
CA LYS A 355 -12.74 35.53 -10.88
C LYS A 355 -12.58 35.10 -12.34
N GLN A 356 -13.32 35.69 -13.28
CA GLN A 356 -13.40 35.25 -14.68
C GLN A 356 -12.04 35.04 -15.37
N HIS A 357 -11.06 35.90 -15.06
CA HIS A 357 -9.71 35.82 -15.65
C HIS A 357 -8.80 34.77 -15.01
N THR A 358 -9.26 34.15 -13.92
CA THR A 358 -8.56 33.05 -13.24
C THR A 358 -9.12 31.68 -13.63
N PHE A 359 -10.22 31.63 -14.38
CA PHE A 359 -10.81 30.36 -14.79
C PHE A 359 -9.95 29.68 -15.85
N GLY A 360 -9.84 28.35 -15.74
CA GLY A 360 -9.01 27.54 -16.62
C GLY A 360 -7.50 27.76 -16.46
N THR A 361 -7.07 28.53 -15.44
CA THR A 361 -5.64 28.77 -15.22
C THR A 361 -5.05 27.82 -14.19
N ILE A 362 -3.78 27.48 -14.43
CA ILE A 362 -2.89 26.86 -13.47
C ILE A 362 -1.52 27.52 -13.56
N SER A 363 -0.92 27.85 -12.41
CA SER A 363 0.39 28.48 -12.34
C SER A 363 1.34 27.57 -11.56
N LEU A 364 2.48 27.24 -12.17
CA LEU A 364 3.46 26.30 -11.62
C LEU A 364 4.78 27.03 -11.38
N LEU A 365 5.16 27.14 -10.11
CA LEU A 365 6.48 27.61 -9.70
C LEU A 365 7.48 26.45 -9.75
N ASN A 366 8.62 26.67 -10.39
CA ASN A 366 9.62 25.63 -10.58
C ASN A 366 11.05 26.21 -10.69
N ASN A 367 12.04 25.34 -10.53
CA ASN A 367 13.46 25.62 -10.76
C ASN A 367 14.06 24.67 -11.82
N LEU A 368 13.24 24.23 -12.78
CA LEU A 368 13.62 23.19 -13.75
C LEU A 368 14.15 23.83 -15.04
N GLU A 369 15.16 23.19 -15.63
CA GLU A 369 15.61 23.43 -17.01
C GLU A 369 14.78 22.56 -17.97
N LYS A 370 13.47 22.81 -18.03
CA LYS A 370 12.52 22.07 -18.88
C LYS A 370 11.62 23.04 -19.62
N THR A 371 11.07 22.61 -20.75
CA THR A 371 10.08 23.39 -21.49
C THR A 371 8.77 23.51 -20.70
N PRO A 372 7.96 24.57 -20.93
CA PRO A 372 6.62 24.68 -20.37
C PRO A 372 5.75 23.42 -20.58
N LYS A 373 5.86 22.78 -21.74
CA LYS A 373 5.15 21.53 -22.02
C LYS A 373 5.56 20.41 -21.05
N GLU A 374 6.86 20.16 -20.92
CA GLU A 374 7.37 19.08 -20.04
C GLU A 374 7.04 19.35 -18.57
N ILE A 375 7.13 20.60 -18.11
CA ILE A 375 6.75 20.98 -16.73
C ILE A 375 5.27 20.70 -16.49
N TYR A 376 4.41 21.01 -17.48
CA TYR A 376 2.99 20.71 -17.40
C TYR A 376 2.72 19.21 -17.37
N GLU A 377 3.37 18.43 -18.23
CA GLU A 377 3.24 16.97 -18.29
C GLU A 377 3.73 16.30 -17.00
N ASP A 378 4.88 16.71 -16.46
CA ASP A 378 5.38 16.27 -15.15
C ASP A 378 4.34 16.56 -14.07
N TYR A 379 3.80 17.79 -14.01
CA TYR A 379 2.77 18.14 -13.04
C TYR A 379 1.49 17.30 -13.21
N LYS A 380 1.07 17.03 -14.44
CA LYS A 380 -0.12 16.23 -14.75
C LYS A 380 0.06 14.75 -14.43
N SER A 381 1.28 14.22 -14.43
CA SER A 381 1.55 12.85 -13.98
C SER A 381 1.18 12.64 -12.49
N ARG A 382 0.98 13.71 -11.72
CA ARG A 382 0.36 13.68 -10.37
C ARG A 382 -0.97 12.93 -10.35
N ASP A 383 -1.74 12.97 -11.44
CA ASP A 383 -3.02 12.26 -11.52
C ASP A 383 -2.81 10.73 -11.45
N GLN A 384 -1.71 10.21 -12.02
CA GLN A 384 -1.33 8.79 -11.92
C GLN A 384 -0.96 8.42 -10.48
N ILE A 385 -0.29 9.35 -9.79
CA ILE A 385 0.08 9.21 -8.39
C ILE A 385 -1.16 9.21 -7.48
N GLU A 386 -2.13 10.09 -7.73
CA GLU A 386 -3.40 10.11 -7.01
C GLU A 386 -4.19 8.81 -7.22
N LEU A 387 -4.22 8.30 -8.45
CA LEU A 387 -4.81 6.99 -8.76
C LEU A 387 -4.09 5.84 -8.02
N MET A 388 -2.76 5.90 -7.90
CA MET A 388 -1.98 4.93 -7.16
C MET A 388 -2.29 4.98 -5.66
N ILE A 389 -2.37 6.18 -5.08
CA ILE A 389 -2.80 6.36 -3.70
C ILE A 389 -4.21 5.80 -3.52
N ASP A 390 -5.13 6.08 -4.43
CA ASP A 390 -6.51 5.58 -4.36
C ASP A 390 -6.54 4.05 -4.42
N THR A 391 -5.78 3.44 -5.32
CA THR A 391 -5.63 1.99 -5.44
C THR A 391 -5.06 1.38 -4.15
N LEU A 392 -4.00 1.98 -3.59
CA LEU A 392 -3.39 1.55 -2.34
C LEU A 392 -4.40 1.57 -1.18
N LYS A 393 -5.26 2.61 -1.12
CA LYS A 393 -6.25 2.78 -0.05
C LYS A 393 -7.51 1.94 -0.24
N ASN A 394 -8.06 1.89 -1.45
CA ASN A 394 -9.39 1.33 -1.67
C ASN A 394 -9.36 -0.08 -2.28
N VAL A 395 -8.33 -0.42 -3.05
CA VAL A 395 -8.22 -1.76 -3.66
C VAL A 395 -7.39 -2.68 -2.77
N VAL A 396 -6.20 -2.22 -2.35
CA VAL A 396 -5.32 -2.99 -1.46
C VAL A 396 -5.77 -2.87 0.01
N GLU A 397 -6.59 -1.88 0.36
CA GLU A 397 -6.99 -1.56 1.75
C GLU A 397 -5.80 -1.34 2.69
N ALA A 398 -4.78 -0.61 2.22
CA ALA A 398 -3.58 -0.32 3.00
C ALA A 398 -3.69 0.92 3.89
N ASP A 399 -4.86 1.56 3.98
CA ASP A 399 -5.15 2.62 4.95
C ASP A 399 -5.75 2.10 6.27
N ARG A 400 -5.99 0.79 6.37
CA ARG A 400 -6.56 0.12 7.56
C ARG A 400 -5.56 -0.83 8.19
N SER A 401 -4.55 -0.26 8.84
CA SER A 401 -3.56 -1.06 9.58
C SER A 401 -4.05 -1.40 10.99
N TYR A 402 -3.99 -2.68 11.35
CA TYR A 402 -4.18 -3.16 12.73
C TYR A 402 -2.85 -3.32 13.47
N MET A 403 -1.73 -2.84 12.91
CA MET A 403 -0.43 -2.96 13.54
C MET A 403 -0.34 -2.10 14.80
N GLN A 404 0.38 -2.61 15.79
CA GLN A 404 0.53 -1.98 17.10
C GLN A 404 1.98 -1.57 17.38
N ASP A 405 2.84 -1.68 16.38
CA ASP A 405 4.29 -1.57 16.48
C ASP A 405 4.82 -1.01 15.15
N GLU A 406 5.82 -0.13 15.22
CA GLU A 406 6.31 0.62 14.05
C GLU A 406 7.04 -0.28 13.05
N GLN A 407 7.83 -1.24 13.55
CA GLN A 407 8.52 -2.23 12.71
C GLN A 407 7.49 -3.12 12.00
N ALA A 408 6.48 -3.59 12.73
CA ALA A 408 5.40 -4.38 12.12
C ALA A 408 4.63 -3.56 11.06
N LEU A 409 4.40 -2.27 11.30
CA LEU A 409 3.77 -1.37 10.33
C LEU A 409 4.63 -1.20 9.07
N GLU A 410 5.94 -1.02 9.23
CA GLU A 410 6.89 -0.91 8.14
C GLU A 410 6.90 -2.17 7.27
N GLY A 411 7.05 -3.35 7.88
CA GLY A 411 6.99 -4.62 7.16
C GLY A 411 5.62 -4.86 6.51
N TRP A 412 4.52 -4.50 7.17
CA TRP A 412 3.18 -4.61 6.60
C TRP A 412 3.00 -3.68 5.39
N MET A 413 3.52 -2.46 5.46
CA MET A 413 3.49 -1.52 4.34
C MET A 413 4.28 -2.07 3.14
N PHE A 414 5.45 -2.67 3.38
CA PHE A 414 6.24 -3.34 2.34
C PHE A 414 5.42 -4.39 1.57
N ILE A 415 4.70 -5.27 2.28
CA ILE A 415 3.82 -6.28 1.65
C ILE A 415 2.74 -5.62 0.77
N ASN A 416 2.11 -4.54 1.26
CA ASN A 416 1.09 -3.84 0.49
C ASN A 416 1.65 -3.18 -0.77
N TYR A 417 2.88 -2.65 -0.72
CA TYR A 417 3.54 -2.11 -1.91
C TYR A 417 3.88 -3.19 -2.95
N ILE A 418 4.26 -4.40 -2.53
CA ILE A 418 4.42 -5.55 -3.45
C ILE A 418 3.07 -5.91 -4.09
N SER A 419 2.01 -5.93 -3.30
CA SER A 419 0.65 -6.19 -3.79
C SER A 419 0.20 -5.13 -4.81
N LEU A 420 0.51 -3.86 -4.53
CA LEU A 420 0.26 -2.74 -5.43
C LEU A 420 1.05 -2.86 -6.73
N HIS A 421 2.32 -3.29 -6.66
CA HIS A 421 3.13 -3.58 -7.83
C HIS A 421 2.48 -4.62 -8.74
N TRP A 422 2.02 -5.74 -8.18
CA TRP A 422 1.35 -6.79 -8.92
C TRP A 422 0.06 -6.30 -9.59
N TYR A 423 -0.73 -5.47 -8.88
CA TYR A 423 -1.92 -4.84 -9.42
C TYR A 423 -1.58 -3.98 -10.65
N TYR A 424 -0.56 -3.13 -10.57
CA TYR A 424 -0.15 -2.28 -11.69
C TYR A 424 0.43 -3.06 -12.86
N LYS A 425 1.18 -4.14 -12.59
CA LYS A 425 1.64 -5.06 -13.65
C LYS A 425 0.46 -5.65 -14.42
N LEU A 426 -0.59 -6.11 -13.72
CA LEU A 426 -1.81 -6.59 -14.36
C LEU A 426 -2.53 -5.46 -15.11
N PHE A 427 -2.66 -4.28 -14.51
CA PHE A 427 -3.28 -3.12 -15.14
C PHE A 427 -2.62 -2.75 -16.48
N HIS A 428 -1.28 -2.72 -16.53
CA HIS A 428 -0.55 -2.45 -17.77
C HIS A 428 -0.76 -3.53 -18.82
N LEU A 429 -0.87 -4.81 -18.42
CA LEU A 429 -1.20 -5.89 -19.35
C LEU A 429 -2.62 -5.75 -19.91
N LEU A 430 -3.59 -5.32 -19.09
CA LEU A 430 -4.94 -5.05 -19.55
C LEU A 430 -4.99 -3.88 -20.54
N ILE A 431 -4.23 -2.80 -20.28
CA ILE A 431 -4.11 -1.68 -21.23
C ILE A 431 -3.47 -2.15 -22.53
N LYS A 432 -2.31 -2.82 -22.45
CA LYS A 432 -1.56 -3.28 -23.63
C LYS A 432 -2.39 -4.16 -24.56
N ASN A 433 -3.32 -4.94 -23.98
CA ASN A 433 -4.21 -5.84 -24.72
C ASN A 433 -5.62 -5.27 -24.96
N ASN A 434 -5.84 -3.97 -24.72
CA ASN A 434 -7.12 -3.27 -24.90
C ASN A 434 -8.30 -3.86 -24.10
N LEU A 435 -8.02 -4.51 -22.96
CA LEU A 435 -9.01 -5.14 -22.08
C LEU A 435 -9.48 -4.20 -20.95
N ASN A 436 -8.74 -3.13 -20.66
CA ASN A 436 -9.04 -2.18 -19.58
C ASN A 436 -10.36 -1.41 -19.76
N LYS A 437 -10.98 -1.46 -20.94
CA LYS A 437 -12.32 -0.90 -21.20
C LYS A 437 -13.45 -1.76 -20.64
N VAL A 438 -13.19 -3.05 -20.40
CA VAL A 438 -14.19 -4.04 -20.01
C VAL A 438 -13.91 -4.61 -18.62
N TYR A 439 -12.64 -4.81 -18.29
CA TYR A 439 -12.22 -5.44 -17.05
C TYR A 439 -11.33 -4.51 -16.23
N SER A 440 -11.66 -4.34 -14.95
CA SER A 440 -10.71 -3.83 -13.97
C SER A 440 -9.71 -4.94 -13.59
N PRO A 441 -8.52 -4.60 -13.05
CA PRO A 441 -7.59 -5.62 -12.56
C PRO A 441 -8.21 -6.48 -11.44
N ALA A 442 -9.06 -5.92 -10.59
CA ALA A 442 -9.78 -6.67 -9.55
C ALA A 442 -10.76 -7.70 -10.16
N ASP A 443 -11.49 -7.33 -11.21
CA ASP A 443 -12.38 -8.26 -11.92
C ASP A 443 -11.59 -9.36 -12.61
N PHE A 444 -10.46 -9.00 -13.22
CA PHE A 444 -9.60 -9.95 -13.90
C PHE A 444 -8.95 -10.95 -12.92
N LEU A 445 -8.52 -10.49 -11.73
CA LEU A 445 -8.05 -11.37 -10.67
C LEU A 445 -9.11 -12.37 -10.23
N LYS A 446 -10.39 -11.96 -10.10
CA LYS A 446 -11.49 -12.89 -9.81
C LYS A 446 -11.66 -13.94 -10.91
N ILE A 447 -11.54 -13.56 -12.17
CA ILE A 447 -11.58 -14.52 -13.30
C ILE A 447 -10.42 -15.52 -13.19
N LEU A 448 -9.21 -15.06 -12.85
CA LEU A 448 -8.07 -15.95 -12.62
C LEU A 448 -8.33 -16.94 -11.48
N THR A 449 -9.03 -16.55 -10.42
CA THR A 449 -9.33 -17.48 -9.30
C THR A 449 -10.26 -18.64 -9.67
N GLU A 450 -10.97 -18.56 -10.80
CA GLU A 450 -11.81 -19.68 -11.29
C GLU A 450 -11.00 -20.79 -11.94
N VAL A 451 -9.74 -20.53 -12.29
CA VAL A 451 -8.82 -21.55 -12.79
C VAL A 451 -8.27 -22.31 -11.59
N ARG A 452 -8.50 -23.62 -11.55
CA ARG A 452 -8.20 -24.48 -10.40
C ARG A 452 -7.41 -25.71 -10.84
N LYS A 453 -6.71 -26.32 -9.88
CA LYS A 453 -6.17 -27.67 -9.98
C LYS A 453 -6.92 -28.60 -9.03
N VAL A 454 -7.13 -29.84 -9.45
CA VAL A 454 -7.79 -30.91 -8.69
C VAL A 454 -6.80 -32.05 -8.48
N LYS A 455 -6.73 -32.57 -7.26
CA LYS A 455 -5.91 -33.73 -6.90
C LYS A 455 -6.74 -35.00 -7.15
N ILE A 456 -6.31 -35.84 -8.08
CA ILE A 456 -6.92 -37.13 -8.43
C ILE A 456 -5.82 -38.17 -8.35
N ASN A 457 -6.03 -39.25 -7.59
CA ASN A 457 -5.05 -40.34 -7.43
C ASN A 457 -3.64 -39.84 -7.04
N GLU A 458 -3.57 -38.91 -6.08
CA GLU A 458 -2.33 -38.25 -5.62
C GLU A 458 -1.62 -37.34 -6.63
N SER A 459 -2.08 -37.22 -7.87
CA SER A 459 -1.57 -36.28 -8.87
C SER A 459 -2.47 -35.06 -9.05
N TRP A 460 -1.87 -33.88 -9.25
CA TRP A 460 -2.58 -32.64 -9.55
C TRP A 460 -2.85 -32.51 -11.04
N HIS A 461 -4.11 -32.28 -11.41
CA HIS A 461 -4.57 -32.06 -12.78
C HIS A 461 -5.25 -30.69 -12.87
N ASN A 462 -5.22 -30.07 -14.05
CA ASN A 462 -6.02 -28.86 -14.28
C ASN A 462 -7.51 -29.20 -14.25
N ALA A 463 -8.29 -28.38 -13.55
CA ALA A 463 -9.74 -28.44 -13.61
C ALA A 463 -10.26 -27.99 -14.98
N GLU A 464 -11.49 -28.35 -15.31
CA GLU A 464 -12.14 -27.88 -16.53
C GLU A 464 -12.33 -26.36 -16.50
N ILE A 465 -11.87 -25.69 -17.56
CA ILE A 465 -12.06 -24.25 -17.75
C ILE A 465 -12.90 -24.01 -19.01
N THR A 466 -13.74 -22.97 -18.99
CA THR A 466 -14.47 -22.59 -20.20
C THR A 466 -13.51 -22.07 -21.26
N ARG A 467 -13.78 -22.35 -22.54
CA ARG A 467 -12.99 -21.82 -23.67
C ARG A 467 -12.89 -20.29 -23.63
N LYS A 468 -13.98 -19.61 -23.26
CA LYS A 468 -14.02 -18.15 -23.11
C LYS A 468 -13.02 -17.65 -22.06
N THR A 469 -12.94 -18.35 -20.92
CA THR A 469 -11.97 -18.02 -19.85
C THR A 469 -10.54 -18.29 -20.32
N ALA A 470 -10.28 -19.42 -20.96
CA ALA A 470 -8.97 -19.76 -21.51
C ALA A 470 -8.49 -18.72 -22.54
N ASP A 471 -9.35 -18.37 -23.50
CA ASP A 471 -9.06 -17.36 -24.54
C ASP A 471 -8.79 -15.98 -23.92
N LEU A 472 -9.57 -15.60 -22.88
CA LEU A 472 -9.39 -14.32 -22.20
C LEU A 472 -8.05 -14.25 -21.44
N ILE A 473 -7.69 -15.32 -20.73
CA ILE A 473 -6.43 -15.39 -19.97
C ILE A 473 -5.23 -15.45 -20.94
N GLY A 474 -5.37 -16.18 -22.06
CA GLY A 474 -4.38 -16.23 -23.13
C GLY A 474 -4.06 -14.86 -23.74
N LYS A 475 -5.03 -13.93 -23.80
CA LYS A 475 -4.80 -12.56 -24.31
C LYS A 475 -3.79 -11.77 -23.47
N ILE A 476 -3.64 -12.07 -22.19
CA ILE A 476 -2.65 -11.37 -21.34
C ILE A 476 -1.31 -12.12 -21.26
N GLY A 477 -1.12 -13.16 -22.08
CA GLY A 477 0.11 -13.96 -22.13
C GLY A 477 0.21 -15.04 -21.06
N VAL A 478 -0.90 -15.37 -20.39
CA VAL A 478 -0.97 -16.49 -19.43
C VAL A 478 -1.62 -17.66 -20.14
N HIS A 479 -0.88 -18.75 -20.35
CA HIS A 479 -1.36 -19.92 -21.08
C HIS A 479 -1.57 -21.10 -20.13
N ILE A 480 -2.83 -21.36 -19.78
CA ILE A 480 -3.19 -22.51 -18.96
C ILE A 480 -3.28 -23.72 -19.90
N THR A 481 -2.22 -24.51 -19.95
CA THR A 481 -2.15 -25.81 -20.65
C THR A 481 -2.52 -26.94 -19.71
#